data_AF-A0A9D3YW08-F1
#
_entry.id   AF-A0A9D3YW08-F1
#
_cell.length_a   1.000
_cell.length_b   1.000
_cell.length_c   1.000
_cell.angle_alpha   90.00
_cell.angle_beta   90.00
_cell.angle_gamma   90.00
#
_symmetry.space_group_name_H-M   'P 1'
#
loop_
_entity.id
_entity.type
_entity.pdbx_description
1 polymer ?
#
loop_
_entity_poly.entity_id
_entity_poly.type
_entity_poly.pdbx_seq_one_letter_code
_entity_poly.pdbx_strand_id
1 'polypeptide(L)' 'MGENVGDKLKFVKRDAFARGFMACAALSSRGKSVIRIIPKGTKVNSEYYINKVLKQCIRKDVPRLFP' A
#
# COMPACT_ATOMS: atom_id res chain seq x y z
N MET A 1 3.95 22.08 -42.19
CA MET A 1 2.67 21.61 -41.61
C MET A 1 3.00 20.44 -40.71
N GLY A 2 2.79 20.61 -39.40
CA GLY A 2 3.38 19.79 -38.35
C GLY A 2 2.92 18.34 -38.35
N GLU A 3 3.87 17.44 -38.17
CA GLU A 3 3.60 16.06 -37.77
C GLU A 3 2.92 16.09 -36.40
N ASN A 4 1.64 15.71 -36.36
CA ASN A 4 0.97 15.39 -35.11
C ASN A 4 1.63 14.13 -34.54
N VAL A 5 2.70 14.30 -33.77
CA VAL A 5 3.16 13.31 -32.79
C VAL A 5 2.11 13.29 -31.68
N GLY A 6 0.95 12.74 -32.02
CA GLY A 6 0.02 12.23 -31.04
C GLY A 6 0.74 11.07 -30.38
N ASP A 7 1.48 11.37 -29.32
CA ASP A 7 2.06 10.41 -28.41
C ASP A 7 1.00 9.35 -28.14
N LYS A 8 1.22 8.17 -28.74
CA LYS A 8 0.37 7.00 -28.51
C LYS A 8 0.43 6.75 -27.01
N LEU A 9 -0.58 7.23 -26.28
CA LEU A 9 -0.88 6.76 -24.94
C LEU A 9 -0.98 5.25 -25.05
N LYS A 10 0.10 4.56 -24.67
CA LYS A 10 0.15 3.11 -24.64
C LYS A 10 -0.79 2.72 -23.50
N PHE A 11 -2.04 2.44 -23.85
CA PHE A 11 -2.96 1.78 -22.95
C PHE A 11 -2.42 0.38 -22.69
N VAL A 12 -1.60 0.26 -21.65
CA VAL A 12 -1.15 -1.03 -21.14
C VAL A 12 -2.40 -1.77 -20.71
N LYS A 13 -2.65 -2.95 -21.31
CA LYS A 13 -3.76 -3.83 -20.90
C LYS A 13 -3.69 -3.97 -19.37
N ARG A 14 -4.81 -3.81 -18.66
CA ARG A 14 -4.86 -3.98 -17.19
C ARG A 14 -4.22 -5.30 -16.74
N ASP A 15 -4.33 -6.34 -17.58
CA ASP A 15 -3.78 -7.67 -17.32
C ASP A 15 -2.26 -7.79 -17.55
N ALA A 16 -1.63 -6.78 -18.18
CA ALA A 16 -0.17 -6.69 -18.30
C ALA A 16 0.48 -6.13 -17.03
N PHE A 17 -0.30 -5.58 -16.08
CA PHE A 17 0.18 -5.39 -14.72
C PHE A 17 0.13 -6.75 -14.01
N ALA A 18 1.30 -7.27 -13.63
CA ALA A 18 1.37 -8.38 -12.69
C ALA A 18 0.44 -8.08 -11.50
N ARG A 19 -0.34 -9.07 -11.07
CA ARG A 19 -1.28 -8.92 -9.95
C ARG A 19 -0.52 -8.51 -8.70
N GLY A 20 -0.41 -7.21 -8.46
CA GLY A 20 0.24 -6.65 -7.28
C GLY A 20 -0.52 -7.04 -6.02
N PHE A 21 0.21 -7.30 -4.95
CA PHE A 21 -0.35 -7.34 -3.61
C PHE A 21 -0.09 -6.02 -2.92
N MET A 22 -0.92 -5.69 -1.95
CA MET A 22 -0.69 -4.55 -1.07
C MET A 22 -0.35 -5.09 0.31
N ALA A 23 0.65 -4.52 0.96
CA ALA A 23 1.01 -4.85 2.33
C ALA A 23 1.28 -3.55 3.11
N CYS A 24 1.06 -3.60 4.42
CA CYS A 24 1.42 -2.51 5.31
C CYS A 24 2.42 -2.98 6.38
N ALA A 25 3.36 -2.10 6.68
CA ALA A 25 4.30 -2.22 7.78
C ALA A 25 4.63 -0.81 8.29
N ALA A 26 4.94 -0.69 9.57
CA ALA A 26 5.43 0.51 10.21
C ALA A 26 6.90 0.34 10.56
N LEU A 27 7.64 1.44 10.52
CA LEU A 27 9.05 1.50 10.89
C LEU A 27 9.21 2.52 12.00
N SER A 28 10.09 2.22 12.95
CA SER A 28 10.49 3.11 14.03
C SER A 28 11.98 2.98 14.29
N SER A 29 12.55 3.90 15.08
CA SER A 29 13.95 3.81 15.53
C SER A 29 14.26 2.53 16.31
N ARG A 30 13.24 1.89 16.91
CA ARG A 30 13.39 0.64 17.67
C ARG A 30 13.07 -0.62 16.87
N GLY A 31 12.78 -0.47 15.57
CA GLY A 31 12.59 -1.60 14.65
C GLY A 31 11.30 -1.52 13.84
N LYS A 32 11.06 -2.61 13.09
CA LYS A 32 9.93 -2.77 12.16
C LYS A 32 8.74 -3.47 12.80
N SER A 33 7.53 -3.13 12.36
CA SER A 33 6.30 -3.87 12.69
C SER A 33 6.22 -5.18 11.93
N VAL A 34 5.27 -6.03 12.32
CA VAL A 34 4.88 -7.18 11.49
C VAL A 34 4.29 -6.67 10.17
N ILE A 35 4.69 -7.29 9.06
CA ILE A 35 4.12 -7.03 7.72
C ILE A 35 2.72 -7.66 7.67
N ARG A 36 1.71 -6.87 7.30
CA ARG A 36 0.33 -7.34 7.14
C ARG A 36 -0.09 -7.20 5.69
N ILE A 37 -0.52 -8.30 5.08
CA ILE A 37 -1.03 -8.28 3.71
C ILE A 37 -2.46 -7.73 3.73
N ILE A 38 -2.72 -6.73 2.87
CA ILE A 38 -4.05 -6.17 2.67
C ILE A 38 -4.78 -7.05 1.65
N PRO A 39 -6.00 -7.53 1.97
CA PRO A 39 -6.76 -8.38 1.07
C PRO A 39 -6.97 -7.71 -0.30
N LYS A 40 -6.89 -8.51 -1.36
CA LYS A 40 -7.10 -8.02 -2.72
C LYS A 40 -8.48 -7.39 -2.88
N GLY A 41 -8.56 -6.28 -3.60
CA GLY A 41 -9.82 -5.55 -3.82
C GLY A 41 -10.23 -4.62 -2.67
N THR A 42 -9.47 -4.60 -1.57
CA THR A 42 -9.70 -3.66 -0.47
C THR A 42 -9.44 -2.22 -0.93
N LYS A 43 -10.43 -1.35 -0.77
CA LYS A 43 -10.24 0.10 -0.91
C LYS A 43 -9.61 0.66 0.36
N VAL A 44 -8.33 1.03 0.29
CA VAL A 44 -7.65 1.69 1.40
C VAL A 44 -8.04 3.18 1.40
N ASN A 45 -9.03 3.51 2.22
CA ASN A 45 -9.40 4.88 2.54
C ASN A 45 -8.93 5.23 3.97
N SER A 46 -9.17 6.47 4.40
CA SER A 46 -8.75 6.96 5.72
C SER A 46 -9.32 6.12 6.87
N GLU A 47 -10.58 5.72 6.78
CA GLU A 47 -11.23 4.90 7.80
C GLU A 47 -10.60 3.49 7.89
N TYR A 48 -10.37 2.85 6.74
CA TYR A 48 -9.68 1.56 6.68
C TYR A 48 -8.28 1.68 7.27
N TYR A 49 -7.54 2.73 6.90
CA TYR A 49 -6.20 2.97 7.42
C TYR A 49 -6.21 3.11 8.95
N ILE A 50 -7.07 3.96 9.51
CA ILE A 50 -7.14 4.18 10.96
C ILE A 50 -7.51 2.87 11.69
N ASN A 51 -8.55 2.17 11.22
CA ASN A 51 -9.11 1.03 11.94
C ASN A 51 -8.32 -0.27 11.75
N LYS A 52 -7.81 -0.51 10.54
CA LYS A 52 -7.19 -1.78 10.17
C LYS A 52 -5.66 -1.72 10.12
N VAL A 53 -5.07 -0.53 9.95
CA VAL A 53 -3.60 -0.35 9.94
C VAL A 53 -3.13 0.31 11.23
N LEU A 54 -3.46 1.59 11.44
CA LEU A 54 -2.89 2.40 12.52
C LEU A 54 -3.20 1.86 13.91
N LYS A 55 -4.47 1.61 14.24
CA LYS A 55 -4.88 1.06 15.54
C LYS A 55 -4.25 -0.32 15.80
N GLN A 56 -4.08 -1.15 14.78
CA GLN A 56 -3.45 -2.47 14.92
C GLN A 56 -1.96 -2.33 15.21
N CYS A 57 -1.25 -1.43 14.52
CA CYS A 57 0.16 -1.14 14.79
C CYS A 57 0.35 -0.61 16.21
N ILE A 58 -0.46 0.36 16.66
CA ILE A 58 -0.34 0.91 18.02
C ILE A 58 -0.59 -0.17 19.07
N ARG A 59 -1.62 -1.01 18.90
CA ARG A 59 -1.95 -2.02 19.91
C ARG A 59 -0.96 -3.18 20.00
N LYS A 60 -0.38 -3.59 18.87
CA LYS A 60 0.44 -4.83 18.80
C LYS A 60 1.93 -4.56 18.71
N ASP A 61 2.31 -3.55 17.94
CA ASP A 61 3.72 -3.32 17.60
C ASP A 61 4.37 -2.32 18.56
N VAL A 62 3.65 -1.29 19.03
CA VAL A 62 4.23 -0.29 19.96
C VAL A 62 4.69 -0.89 21.29
N PRO A 63 3.91 -1.73 22.00
CA PRO A 63 4.38 -2.32 23.26
C PRO A 63 5.62 -3.20 23.10
N ARG A 64 5.78 -3.84 21.93
CA ARG A 64 6.97 -4.63 21.61
C ARG A 64 8.18 -3.76 21.28
N LEU A 65 7.95 -2.65 20.56
CA LEU A 65 9.01 -1.76 20.09
C LEU A 65 9.45 -0.78 21.17
N PHE A 66 8.56 -0.40 22.09
CA PHE A 66 8.78 0.56 23.17
C PHE A 66 8.37 -0.06 24.52
N PRO A 67 9.18 -0.99 25.06
CA PRO A 67 9.00 -1.49 26.42
C PRO A 67 9.31 -0.40 27.46
#